data_AF-A0A3M1ARI6-F1
#
_entry.id   AF-A0A3M1ARI6-F1
#
_cell.length_a   1.000
_cell.length_b   1.000
_cell.length_c   1.000
_cell.angle_alpha   90.00
_cell.angle_beta   90.00
_cell.angle_gamma   90.00
#
_symmetry.space_group_name_H-M   'P 1'
#
loop_
_entity.id
_entity.type
_entity.pdbx_description
1 polymer ?
#
loop_
_entity_poly.entity_id
_entity_poly.type
_entity_poly.pdbx_seq_one_letter_code
_entity_poly.pdbx_strand_id
1 'polypeptide(L)'
;MKTLFKNPMRNLENSYKQIIQNKLQKSSQKINISKINSLHKRGFRKAAILIPLFLKEKRLFGIYIQRSRLFLENGLEAVHSGQIAFPGGKIE
;
A
#
# COMPACT_ATOMS: atom_id res chain seq x y z
N MET A 1 39.44 -19.72 40.64
CA MET A 1 38.51 -19.70 39.48
C MET A 1 38.16 -18.26 39.14
N LYS A 2 38.78 -17.67 38.12
CA LYS A 2 38.47 -16.30 37.68
C LYS A 2 37.39 -16.35 36.59
N THR A 3 36.33 -15.58 36.86
CA THR A 3 35.40 -14.93 35.91
C THR A 3 34.58 -15.82 34.97
N LEU A 4 33.33 -16.10 35.36
CA LEU A 4 32.27 -16.59 34.46
C LEU A 4 30.98 -15.74 34.52
N PHE A 5 31.05 -14.53 35.07
CA PHE A 5 29.96 -13.57 34.91
C PHE A 5 30.05 -12.94 33.52
N LYS A 6 29.48 -13.64 32.54
CA LYS A 6 29.18 -13.05 31.22
C LYS A 6 28.33 -11.81 31.47
N ASN A 7 28.89 -10.65 31.13
CA ASN A 7 28.29 -9.35 31.35
C ASN A 7 26.88 -9.33 30.70
N PRO A 8 25.78 -9.34 31.50
CA PRO A 8 24.43 -9.60 30.99
C PRO A 8 23.98 -8.58 29.95
N MET A 9 24.50 -7.35 30.04
CA MET A 9 24.25 -6.28 29.07
C MET A 9 24.78 -6.63 27.67
N ARG A 10 25.90 -7.35 27.57
CA ARG A 10 26.49 -7.75 26.28
C ARG A 10 25.65 -8.80 25.57
N ASN A 11 25.00 -9.71 26.31
CA ASN A 11 24.08 -10.68 25.73
C ASN A 11 22.82 -10.01 25.21
N LEU A 12 22.30 -9.02 25.94
CA LEU A 12 21.10 -8.28 25.56
C LEU A 12 21.32 -7.47 24.28
N GLU A 13 22.48 -6.82 24.16
CA GLU A 13 22.89 -6.10 22.94
C GLU A 13 22.98 -7.03 21.72
N ASN A 14 23.59 -8.20 21.88
CA ASN A 14 23.72 -9.19 20.80
C ASN A 14 22.36 -9.76 20.38
N SER A 15 21.48 -10.07 21.33
CA SER A 15 20.11 -10.51 21.04
C SER A 15 19.34 -9.44 20.28
N TYR A 16 19.48 -8.16 20.64
CA TYR A 16 18.79 -7.07 19.95
C TYR A 16 19.29 -6.87 18.52
N LYS A 17 20.61 -6.90 18.30
CA LYS A 17 21.21 -6.84 16.95
C LYS A 17 20.71 -7.99 16.05
N GLN A 18 20.62 -9.20 16.60
CA GLN A 18 20.13 -10.36 15.87
C GLN A 18 18.63 -10.26 15.53
N ILE A 19 17.80 -9.72 16.44
CA ILE A 19 16.38 -9.45 16.18
C ILE A 19 16.21 -8.42 15.05
N ILE A 20 17.00 -7.34 15.05
CA ILE A 20 16.95 -6.31 14.00
C ILE A 20 17.33 -6.92 12.64
N GLN A 21 18.43 -7.68 12.58
CA GLN A 21 18.88 -8.33 11.36
C GLN A 21 17.83 -9.29 10.79
N ASN A 22 17.20 -10.09 11.66
CA ASN A 22 16.13 -11.01 11.27
C ASN A 22 14.87 -10.28 10.76
N LYS A 23 14.51 -9.13 11.34
CA LYS A 23 13.37 -8.32 10.85
C LYS A 23 13.66 -7.70 9.47
N LEU A 24 14.86 -7.15 9.27
CA LEU A 24 15.30 -6.60 7.99
C LEU A 24 15.38 -7.66 6.87
N GLN A 25 15.78 -8.89 7.23
CA GLN A 25 15.85 -10.01 6.30
C GLN A 25 14.45 -10.54 5.94
N LYS A 26 13.49 -10.56 6.87
CA LYS A 26 12.09 -10.93 6.59
C LYS A 26 11.34 -9.87 5.78
N SER A 27 11.65 -8.58 5.96
CA SER A 27 11.11 -7.50 5.11
C SER A 27 11.77 -7.44 3.73
N SER A 28 12.88 -8.15 3.51
CA SER A 28 13.49 -8.36 2.18
C SER A 28 12.77 -9.41 1.33
N GLN A 29 11.46 -9.61 1.54
CA GLN A 29 10.61 -10.07 0.43
C GLN A 29 10.71 -9.00 -0.66
N LYS A 30 11.67 -9.16 -1.58
CA LYS A 30 11.79 -8.32 -2.77
C LYS A 30 10.42 -8.30 -3.42
N ILE A 31 9.79 -7.13 -3.47
CA ILE A 31 8.68 -6.88 -4.36
C ILE A 31 9.16 -7.38 -5.72
N ASN A 32 8.56 -8.46 -6.21
CA ASN A 32 9.07 -9.10 -7.40
C ASN A 32 8.63 -8.25 -8.60
N ILE A 33 9.48 -7.29 -8.98
CA ILE A 33 9.23 -6.30 -10.05
C ILE A 33 8.84 -7.00 -11.36
N SER A 34 9.35 -8.22 -11.60
CA SER A 34 8.95 -9.04 -12.76
C SER A 34 7.45 -9.39 -12.78
N LYS A 35 6.83 -9.62 -11.62
CA LYS A 35 5.39 -9.87 -11.50
C LYS A 35 4.56 -8.60 -11.77
N ILE A 36 5.03 -7.44 -11.30
CA ILE A 36 4.39 -6.14 -11.58
C ILE A 36 4.43 -5.83 -13.08
N ASN A 37 5.58 -6.02 -13.72
CA ASN A 37 5.74 -5.83 -15.16
C ASN A 37 4.86 -6.81 -15.97
N SER A 38 4.61 -8.01 -15.46
CA SER A 38 3.72 -8.98 -16.11
C SER A 38 2.23 -8.62 -16.00
N LEU A 39 1.80 -7.97 -14.91
CA LEU A 39 0.43 -7.50 -14.74
C LEU A 39 0.13 -6.31 -15.67
N HIS A 40 1.10 -5.43 -15.88
CA HIS A 40 0.96 -4.31 -16.80
C HIS A 40 0.81 -4.73 -18.28
N LYS A 41 1.33 -5.92 -18.66
CA LYS A 41 1.31 -6.43 -20.05
C LYS A 41 0.10 -7.32 -20.38
N ARG A 42 -0.74 -7.67 -19.40
CA ARG A 42 -1.95 -8.47 -19.65
C ARG A 42 -3.01 -7.59 -20.31
N GLY A 43 -3.68 -8.12 -21.34
CA GLY A 43 -4.72 -7.44 -22.14
C GLY A 43 -6.04 -7.18 -21.39
N PHE A 44 -5.99 -6.90 -20.09
CA PHE A 44 -7.13 -6.50 -19.30
C PHE A 44 -7.53 -5.06 -19.61
N ARG A 45 -8.83 -4.75 -19.45
CA ARG A 45 -9.30 -3.37 -19.39
C ARG A 45 -8.65 -2.69 -18.19
N LYS A 46 -7.83 -1.67 -18.43
CA LYS A 46 -7.11 -0.95 -17.37
C LYS A 46 -7.94 0.23 -16.88
N ALA A 47 -7.89 0.49 -15.59
CA ALA A 47 -8.45 1.68 -14.95
C ALA A 47 -7.44 2.23 -13.95
N ALA A 48 -7.41 3.55 -13.79
CA ALA A 48 -6.62 4.25 -12.80
C ALA A 48 -7.55 4.94 -11.81
N ILE A 49 -7.16 4.93 -10.54
CA ILE A 49 -7.78 5.73 -9.49
C ILE A 49 -6.74 6.66 -8.88
N LEU A 50 -7.15 7.88 -8.57
CA LEU A 50 -6.38 8.82 -7.78
C LEU A 50 -6.83 8.69 -6.32
N ILE A 51 -5.88 8.52 -5.41
CA ILE A 51 -6.13 8.55 -3.96
C ILE A 51 -5.61 9.90 -3.43
N PRO A 52 -6.41 10.98 -3.50
CA PRO A 52 -6.00 12.28 -3.02
C PRO A 52 -5.98 12.29 -1.49
N LEU A 53 -4.80 12.50 -0.92
CA LEU A 53 -4.59 12.63 0.53
C LEU A 53 -4.22 14.08 0.86
N PHE A 54 -4.89 14.68 1.83
CA PHE A 54 -4.57 16.02 2.32
C PHE A 54 -4.38 16.03 3.83
N LEU A 55 -3.43 16.84 4.30
CA LEU A 55 -3.14 17.02 5.72
C LEU A 55 -3.84 18.28 6.21
N LYS A 56 -4.72 18.14 7.20
CA LYS A 56 -5.36 19.27 7.89
C LYS A 56 -5.35 19.00 9.39
N GLU A 57 -5.00 19.99 10.22
CA GLU A 57 -5.03 19.84 11.69
C GLU A 57 -4.27 18.60 12.21
N LYS A 58 -3.10 18.29 11.62
CA LYS A 58 -2.28 17.11 11.94
C LYS A 58 -2.98 15.75 11.69
N ARG A 59 -4.06 15.74 10.91
CA ARG A 59 -4.81 14.54 10.52
C ARG A 59 -4.82 14.40 8.99
N LEU A 60 -4.74 13.16 8.52
CA LEU A 60 -4.79 12.82 7.10
C LEU A 60 -6.25 12.56 6.68
N PHE A 61 -6.65 13.16 5.57
CA PHE A 61 -8.00 13.03 5.02
C PHE A 61 -7.93 12.58 3.56
N GLY A 62 -8.94 11.82 3.12
CA GLY A 62 -9.13 11.44 1.72
C GLY A 62 -10.26 12.22 1.07
N ILE A 63 -10.13 12.54 -0.22
CA ILE A 63 -11.24 13.11 -1.01
C ILE A 63 -11.95 11.98 -1.75
N TYR A 64 -13.28 11.96 -1.64
CA TYR A 64 -14.16 11.02 -2.32
C TYR A 64 -15.14 11.79 -3.21
N ILE A 65 -15.62 11.14 -4.26
CA ILE A 65 -16.66 11.67 -5.15
C ILE A 65 -17.91 10.79 -5.08
N GLN A 66 -19.08 11.40 -5.23
CA GLN A 66 -20.32 10.66 -5.48
C GLN A 66 -20.56 10.59 -6.97
N ARG A 67 -20.68 9.36 -7.52
CA ARG A 67 -20.90 9.18 -8.96
C ARG A 67 -22.30 9.67 -9.34
N SER A 68 -22.37 10.56 -10.34
CA SER A 68 -23.64 11.18 -10.79
C SER A 68 -24.63 10.14 -11.31
N ARG A 69 -25.92 10.36 -11.03
CA ARG A 69 -27.03 9.59 -11.61
C ARG A 69 -27.37 10.05 -13.03
N LEU A 70 -26.99 11.28 -13.42
CA LEU A 70 -27.30 11.85 -14.74
C LEU A 70 -26.51 11.22 -15.89
N PHE A 71 -25.50 10.40 -15.59
CA PHE A 71 -24.75 9.64 -16.60
C PHE A 71 -25.54 8.41 -17.11
N LEU A 72 -26.68 8.08 -16.48
CA LEU A 72 -27.52 6.92 -16.79
C LEU A 72 -28.35 7.09 -18.07
N GLU A 73 -28.69 8.32 -18.46
CA GLU A 73 -29.60 8.57 -19.59
C GLU A 73 -28.90 8.45 -20.96
N ASN A 74 -27.56 8.46 -21.00
CA ASN A 74 -26.77 8.46 -22.24
C ASN A 74 -25.99 7.15 -22.53
N GLY A 75 -26.32 6.04 -21.87
CA GLY A 75 -25.86 4.70 -22.28
C GLY A 75 -24.38 4.35 -22.03
N LEU A 76 -23.61 5.18 -21.31
CA LEU A 76 -22.25 4.84 -20.88
C LEU A 76 -22.27 4.34 -19.42
N GLU A 77 -22.17 3.02 -19.26
CA GLU A 77 -21.91 2.25 -18.02
C GLU A 77 -22.60 2.74 -16.73
N ALA A 78 -23.86 2.28 -16.56
CA ALA A 78 -24.68 2.34 -15.35
C ALA A 78 -24.16 1.51 -14.15
N VAL A 79 -22.87 1.20 -14.11
CA VAL A 79 -22.29 0.41 -13.03
C VAL A 79 -21.83 1.40 -11.96
N HIS A 80 -22.52 1.41 -10.81
CA HIS A 80 -22.18 2.17 -9.59
C HIS A 80 -22.66 3.64 -9.47
N SER A 81 -23.79 4.01 -10.08
CA SER A 81 -24.38 5.35 -9.85
C SER A 81 -24.74 5.58 -8.37
N GLY A 82 -24.53 6.80 -7.87
CA GLY A 82 -24.77 7.16 -6.47
C GLY A 82 -23.77 6.62 -5.44
N GLN A 83 -22.82 5.77 -5.84
CA GLN A 83 -21.79 5.24 -4.95
C GLN A 83 -20.69 6.28 -4.68
N ILE A 84 -20.14 6.21 -3.46
CA ILE A 84 -18.95 6.95 -3.07
C ILE A 84 -17.73 6.19 -3.58
N ALA A 85 -16.88 6.86 -4.35
CA ALA A 85 -15.68 6.28 -4.92
C ALA A 85 -14.51 7.27 -4.91
N PHE A 86 -13.30 6.78 -5.12
CA PHE A 86 -12.17 7.65 -5.44
C PHE A 86 -12.28 8.16 -6.89
N PRO A 87 -11.80 9.38 -7.18
CA PRO A 87 -11.70 9.86 -8.55
C PRO A 87 -10.89 8.89 -9.41
N GLY A 88 -11.36 8.60 -10.62
CA GLY A 88 -10.70 7.64 -11.50
C GLY A 88 -11.50 7.36 -12.75
N GLY A 89 -10.91 6.55 -13.62
CA GLY A 89 -11.50 6.21 -14.92
C GLY A 89 -10.73 5.11 -15.63
N LYS A 90 -11.28 4.66 -16.75
CA LYS A 90 -10.61 3.73 -17.66
C LYS A 90 -9.37 4.42 -18.25
N ILE A 91 -8.28 3.67 -18.40
CA ILE A 91 -7.09 4.14 -19.11
C ILE A 91 -7.31 3.79 -20.58
N GLU A 92 -7.43 4.81 -21.43
CA GLU A 92 -7.42 4.67 -22.90
C GLU A 92 -6.01 4.44 -23.44
#